data_AF-A0A949GX92-F1
#
_entry.id   AF-A0A949GX92-F1
#
_cell.length_a   1.000
_cell.length_b   1.000
_cell.length_c   1.000
_cell.angle_alpha   90.00
_cell.angle_beta   90.00
_cell.angle_gamma   90.00
#
_symmetry.space_group_name_H-M   'P 1'
#
loop_
_entity.id
_entity.type
_entity.pdbx_description
1 polymer ?
#
loop_
_entity_poly.entity_id
_entity_poly.type
_entity_poly.pdbx_seq_one_letter_code
_entity_poly.pdbx_strand_id
1 'polypeptide(L)'
;MDVGDTFRGKKVTVMGLGLLGRGVGDAVFLAEQGAELIITDLKTESQLAPSLEKLKKFSNITYRLGGHDLADFRGRDYILKAAGVPLQNPYIDEARKNGIPIKMSASWFAEIAGIKTVGVTGTRGKTTTTYMLYDIMRAAGMHVLLGGNIRGVSTLALLPQVTSDSIALMEIDSWQCKGWGEAKMSPHVAVFTTFMRDHMDYYKGDMRAYLFDKAQIFLYQTSEDTFVVSDQVLPQLAEYSHASRAQVRVARAQGIELSIPGEHNQLNAACALEAARALGIEDATIFAALAAFAGVEGRLERVREVNGVLYYNDTTATTPQALLAALRALGGPRTIVIAGGTSKDIDVSVLPSALKEQKHVVYLAGSGTDELGIQGAHTTLKSAFSEACGYAESGDIVLLSPGFSSKGMFLNEYDRGDQYVALVRSVPDLTELKPKVRALAEALKAECMREGFRIIISRGFRSPEEQEALYELGRTKPGSIVTHAKGGSSYHNYGVAFDIRPIVPDGVKEEYYRRAGPLGEKLGLSWGGRWESFTDLPHFEFTAGYSLEDFQSGRVDPRDFQV
;
A
#
# COMPACT_ATOMS: atom_id res chain seq x y z
N MET A 1 17.19 22.12 18.99
CA MET A 1 16.03 22.90 19.48
C MET A 1 15.55 22.26 20.77
N ASP A 2 15.35 23.02 21.86
CA ASP A 2 14.71 22.43 23.06
C ASP A 2 13.19 22.41 22.84
N VAL A 3 12.74 21.32 22.21
CA VAL A 3 11.32 21.13 21.85
C VAL A 3 10.45 21.01 23.11
N GLY A 4 11.04 20.60 24.25
CA GLY A 4 10.33 20.41 25.52
C GLY A 4 9.74 21.72 26.05
N ASP A 5 10.49 22.82 25.94
CA ASP A 5 10.04 24.14 26.39
C ASP A 5 8.89 24.71 25.55
N THR A 6 8.71 24.23 24.31
CA THR A 6 7.65 24.70 23.41
C THR A 6 6.26 24.24 23.86
N PHE A 7 6.16 23.01 24.39
CA PHE A 7 4.87 22.36 24.67
C PHE A 7 4.59 22.13 26.15
N ARG A 8 5.60 22.18 27.04
CA ARG A 8 5.43 21.91 28.46
C ARG A 8 4.38 22.83 29.08
N GLY A 9 3.35 22.23 29.69
CA GLY A 9 2.25 22.94 30.34
C GLY A 9 1.26 23.63 29.39
N LYS A 10 1.43 23.49 28.07
CA LYS A 10 0.47 24.01 27.09
C LYS A 10 -0.78 23.15 27.06
N LYS A 11 -1.95 23.79 27.03
CA LYS A 11 -3.25 23.14 26.92
C LYS A 11 -3.62 23.00 25.45
N VAL A 12 -3.60 21.77 24.95
CA VAL A 12 -3.86 21.48 23.53
C VAL A 12 -5.08 20.59 23.39
N THR A 13 -6.07 21.02 22.60
CA THR A 13 -7.18 20.16 22.20
C THR A 13 -6.86 19.53 20.85
N VAL A 14 -6.80 18.20 20.81
CA VAL A 14 -6.62 17.40 19.61
C VAL A 14 -8.00 16.95 19.10
N MET A 15 -8.41 17.43 17.93
CA MET A 15 -9.70 17.12 17.31
C MET A 15 -9.53 16.11 16.16
N GLY A 16 -10.01 14.89 16.38
CA GLY A 16 -9.88 13.76 15.47
C GLY A 16 -8.59 12.98 15.73
N LEU A 17 -8.68 11.89 16.49
CA LEU A 17 -7.55 11.01 16.74
C LEU A 17 -7.28 10.11 15.53
N GLY A 18 -8.37 9.55 14.99
CA GLY A 18 -8.32 8.61 13.87
C GLY A 18 -7.68 7.25 14.19
N LEU A 19 -7.60 6.41 13.15
CA LEU A 19 -7.08 5.04 13.23
C LEU A 19 -5.76 4.84 12.48
N LEU A 20 -5.43 5.76 11.56
CA LEU A 20 -4.29 5.65 10.64
C LEU A 20 -2.94 6.06 11.29
N GLY A 21 -2.87 6.08 12.63
CA GLY A 21 -1.65 6.28 13.40
C GLY A 21 -1.11 7.71 13.50
N ARG A 22 -1.35 8.59 12.51
CA ARG A 22 -0.77 9.95 12.51
C ARG A 22 -1.22 10.83 13.68
N GLY A 23 -2.54 10.97 13.88
CA GLY A 23 -3.08 11.74 15.00
C GLY A 23 -2.68 11.14 16.36
N VAL A 24 -2.57 9.81 16.42
CA VAL A 24 -2.03 9.12 17.60
C VAL A 24 -0.58 9.48 17.85
N GLY A 25 0.27 9.47 16.82
CA GLY A 25 1.68 9.84 16.94
C GLY A 25 1.86 11.31 17.38
N ASP A 26 1.07 12.23 16.82
CA ASP A 26 1.11 13.64 17.23
C ASP A 26 0.67 13.80 18.69
N ALA A 27 -0.37 13.08 19.13
CA ALA A 27 -0.83 13.08 20.52
C ALA A 27 0.19 12.45 21.48
N VAL A 28 0.80 11.32 21.11
CA VAL A 28 1.91 10.70 21.87
C VAL A 28 3.03 11.71 22.06
N PHE A 29 3.47 12.33 20.97
CA PHE A 29 4.56 13.31 21.00
C PHE A 29 4.23 14.48 21.92
N LEU A 30 3.07 15.13 21.76
CA LEU A 30 2.68 16.26 22.60
C LEU A 30 2.58 15.88 24.08
N ALA A 31 2.06 14.68 24.39
CA ALA A 31 1.98 14.18 25.75
C ALA A 31 3.38 13.93 26.34
N GLU A 32 4.31 13.37 25.56
CA GLU A 32 5.72 13.17 25.95
C GLU A 32 6.46 14.50 26.19
N GLN A 33 6.10 15.56 25.45
CA GLN A 33 6.62 16.92 25.69
C GLN A 33 5.94 17.64 26.87
N GLY A 34 5.01 16.98 27.57
CA GLY A 34 4.36 17.52 28.77
C GLY A 34 3.24 18.52 28.52
N ALA A 35 2.62 18.49 27.34
CA ALA A 35 1.37 19.23 27.09
C ALA A 35 0.20 18.60 27.86
N GLU A 36 -0.77 19.41 28.27
CA GLU A 36 -2.05 18.95 28.80
C GLU A 36 -3.03 18.75 27.65
N LEU A 37 -3.40 17.51 27.37
CA LEU A 37 -4.21 17.17 26.19
C LEU A 37 -5.67 16.92 26.52
N ILE A 38 -6.55 17.46 25.67
CA ILE A 38 -7.89 16.91 25.47
C ILE A 38 -7.96 16.29 24.09
N ILE A 39 -8.24 15.00 24.01
CA ILE A 39 -8.44 14.30 22.74
C ILE A 39 -9.93 14.11 22.52
N THR A 40 -10.45 14.66 21.41
CA THR A 40 -11.87 14.56 21.05
C THR A 40 -12.05 13.83 19.71
N ASP A 41 -13.01 12.92 19.59
CA ASP A 41 -13.32 12.21 18.34
C ASP A 41 -14.80 11.80 18.29
N LEU A 42 -15.38 11.79 17.09
CA LEU A 42 -16.74 11.29 16.86
C LEU A 42 -16.83 9.76 17.03
N LYS A 43 -15.71 9.04 16.87
CA LYS A 43 -15.66 7.60 17.10
C LYS A 43 -15.74 7.29 18.59
N THR A 44 -16.37 6.15 18.90
CA THR A 44 -16.48 5.64 20.25
C THR A 44 -15.15 5.06 20.73
N GLU A 45 -15.05 4.83 22.04
CA GLU A 45 -13.92 4.13 22.65
C GLU A 45 -13.67 2.76 22.02
N SER A 46 -14.71 1.96 21.80
CA SER A 46 -14.60 0.64 21.17
C SER A 46 -14.02 0.70 19.74
N GLN A 47 -14.41 1.72 18.97
CA GLN A 47 -13.90 1.92 17.62
C GLN A 47 -12.44 2.38 17.61
N LEU A 48 -12.02 3.15 18.63
CA LEU A 48 -10.68 3.70 18.77
C LEU A 48 -9.74 2.85 19.63
N ALA A 49 -10.17 1.68 20.11
CA ALA A 49 -9.39 0.86 21.03
C ALA A 49 -7.91 0.70 20.60
N PRO A 50 -7.56 0.35 19.34
CA PRO A 50 -6.16 0.24 18.93
C PRO A 50 -5.34 1.53 19.06
N SER A 51 -5.98 2.69 18.91
CA SER A 51 -5.36 4.01 19.07
C SER A 51 -5.18 4.37 20.55
N LEU A 52 -6.19 4.12 21.38
CA LEU A 52 -6.19 4.42 22.82
C LEU A 52 -5.17 3.56 23.58
N GLU A 53 -4.98 2.32 23.14
CA GLU A 53 -3.99 1.40 23.67
C GLU A 53 -2.55 1.98 23.63
N LYS A 54 -2.26 2.90 22.72
CA LYS A 54 -0.95 3.57 22.63
C LYS A 54 -0.82 4.77 23.56
N LEU A 55 -1.94 5.30 24.06
CA LEU A 55 -2.02 6.56 24.81
C LEU A 55 -2.31 6.35 26.31
N LYS A 56 -2.79 5.18 26.72
CA LYS A 56 -3.11 4.84 28.11
C LYS A 56 -1.97 4.98 29.12
N LYS A 57 -0.71 5.06 28.66
CA LYS A 57 0.46 5.32 29.53
C LYS A 57 0.56 6.78 30.01
N PHE A 58 -0.20 7.69 29.40
CA PHE A 58 -0.13 9.13 29.70
C PHE A 58 -1.25 9.57 30.63
N SER A 59 -0.89 10.19 31.76
CA SER A 59 -1.84 10.74 32.74
C SER A 59 -2.30 12.16 32.40
N ASN A 60 -1.60 12.85 31.51
CA ASN A 60 -1.88 14.21 31.03
C ASN A 60 -2.83 14.26 29.82
N ILE A 61 -3.63 13.22 29.61
CA ILE A 61 -4.60 13.13 28.52
C ILE A 61 -6.01 12.90 29.08
N THR A 62 -6.94 13.76 28.67
CA THR A 62 -8.38 13.58 28.90
C THR A 62 -9.07 13.26 27.58
N TYR A 63 -10.03 12.33 27.60
CA TYR A 63 -10.72 11.85 26.39
C TYR A 63 -12.17 12.31 26.35
N ARG A 64 -12.62 12.76 25.16
CA ARG A 64 -14.02 13.03 24.81
C ARG A 64 -14.37 12.25 23.55
N LEU A 65 -14.88 11.03 23.72
CA LEU A 65 -15.12 10.10 22.61
C LEU A 65 -16.62 9.95 22.33
N GLY A 66 -16.98 9.64 21.09
CA GLY A 66 -18.37 9.58 20.63
C GLY A 66 -19.02 10.94 20.38
N GLY A 67 -18.24 12.03 20.42
CA GLY A 67 -18.75 13.39 20.29
C GLY A 67 -17.72 14.46 20.65
N HIS A 68 -18.16 15.72 20.62
CA HIS A 68 -17.35 16.88 20.97
C HIS A 68 -18.13 17.82 21.90
N ASP A 69 -17.45 18.49 22.82
CA ASP A 69 -18.01 19.50 23.73
C ASP A 69 -17.42 20.88 23.40
N LEU A 70 -18.25 21.93 23.31
CA LEU A 70 -17.78 23.30 23.06
C LEU A 70 -16.83 23.81 24.16
N ALA A 71 -16.99 23.35 25.40
CA ALA A 71 -16.10 23.73 26.49
C ALA A 71 -14.64 23.27 26.27
N ASP A 72 -14.44 22.18 25.52
CA ASP A 72 -13.12 21.65 25.19
C ASP A 72 -12.38 22.53 24.15
N PHE A 73 -13.06 23.49 23.53
CA PHE A 73 -12.53 24.44 22.55
C PHE A 73 -12.43 25.87 23.10
N ARG A 74 -12.45 26.02 24.43
CA ARG A 74 -12.27 27.29 25.15
C ARG A 74 -11.10 27.18 26.12
N GLY A 75 -10.42 28.31 26.38
CA GLY A 75 -9.33 28.37 27.36
C GLY A 75 -8.14 27.46 27.05
N ARG A 76 -7.88 27.22 25.76
CA ARG A 76 -6.77 26.40 25.26
C ARG A 76 -5.70 27.29 24.65
N ASP A 77 -4.46 26.80 24.65
CA ASP A 77 -3.35 27.45 23.93
C ASP A 77 -3.41 27.15 22.43
N TYR A 78 -3.78 25.92 22.06
CA TYR A 78 -3.85 25.48 20.66
C TYR A 78 -4.96 24.47 20.43
N ILE A 79 -5.51 24.47 19.21
CA ILE A 79 -6.32 23.36 18.69
C ILE A 79 -5.51 22.66 17.59
N LEU A 80 -5.16 21.39 17.79
CA LEU A 80 -4.62 20.55 16.73
C LEU A 80 -5.77 19.81 16.04
N LYS A 81 -6.12 20.20 14.82
CA LYS A 81 -7.18 19.53 14.05
C LYS A 81 -6.61 18.48 13.08
N ALA A 82 -7.30 17.36 12.96
CA ALA A 82 -6.99 16.34 11.96
C ALA A 82 -7.34 16.80 10.54
N ALA A 83 -6.69 16.16 9.55
CA ALA A 83 -7.05 16.26 8.15
C ALA A 83 -8.48 15.70 7.94
N GLY A 84 -9.32 16.44 7.23
CA GLY A 84 -10.72 16.06 6.96
C GLY A 84 -11.78 16.61 7.94
N VAL A 85 -11.40 17.38 8.97
CA VAL A 85 -12.39 18.16 9.75
C VAL A 85 -13.14 19.11 8.79
N PRO A 86 -14.50 19.12 8.79
CA PRO A 86 -15.29 19.91 7.86
C PRO A 86 -14.95 21.41 7.84
N LEU A 87 -15.13 22.05 6.69
CA LEU A 87 -14.84 23.49 6.48
C LEU A 87 -15.57 24.39 7.48
N GLN A 88 -16.83 24.07 7.74
CA GLN A 88 -17.70 24.69 8.75
C GLN A 88 -17.81 23.71 9.90
N ASN A 89 -17.25 24.07 11.05
CA ASN A 89 -17.28 23.21 12.20
C ASN A 89 -17.51 24.07 13.45
N PRO A 90 -18.64 23.88 14.17
CA PRO A 90 -19.03 24.75 15.27
C PRO A 90 -17.98 24.82 16.38
N TYR A 91 -17.20 23.75 16.58
CA TYR A 91 -16.14 23.68 17.59
C TYR A 91 -14.89 24.45 17.17
N ILE A 92 -14.50 24.37 15.89
CA ILE A 92 -13.41 25.17 15.34
C ILE A 92 -13.81 26.66 15.31
N ASP A 93 -15.06 26.97 14.98
CA ASP A 93 -15.56 28.34 15.01
C ASP A 93 -15.61 28.89 16.44
N GLU A 94 -15.92 28.06 17.43
CA GLU A 94 -15.83 28.44 18.84
C GLU A 94 -14.38 28.76 19.26
N ALA A 95 -13.42 27.93 18.89
CA ALA A 95 -12.01 28.20 19.15
C ALA A 95 -11.55 29.53 18.49
N ARG A 96 -11.96 29.78 17.25
CA ARG A 96 -11.68 31.05 16.54
C ARG A 96 -12.29 32.25 17.25
N LYS A 97 -13.54 32.17 17.72
CA LYS A 97 -14.19 33.26 18.50
C LYS A 97 -13.42 33.60 19.77
N ASN A 98 -12.78 32.61 20.37
CA ASN A 98 -11.97 32.77 21.58
C ASN A 98 -10.49 33.10 21.28
N GLY A 99 -10.15 33.40 20.01
CA GLY A 99 -8.79 33.77 19.62
C GLY A 99 -7.76 32.64 19.71
N ILE A 100 -8.22 31.38 19.76
CA ILE A 100 -7.33 30.21 19.93
C ILE A 100 -6.76 29.83 18.55
N PRO A 101 -5.42 29.75 18.40
CA PRO A 101 -4.80 29.31 17.16
C PRO A 101 -5.19 27.88 16.78
N ILE A 102 -5.63 27.73 15.53
CA ILE A 102 -5.93 26.43 14.93
C ILE A 102 -4.70 25.96 14.16
N LYS A 103 -4.22 24.76 14.46
CA LYS A 103 -2.99 24.18 13.92
C LYS A 103 -3.29 22.87 13.21
N MET A 104 -2.48 22.56 12.21
CA MET A 104 -2.40 21.26 11.56
C MET A 104 -0.95 20.78 11.60
N SER A 105 -0.76 19.48 11.80
CA SER A 105 0.54 18.86 12.08
C SER A 105 1.66 19.32 11.12
N ALA A 106 1.42 19.32 9.82
CA ALA A 106 2.43 19.66 8.81
C ALA A 106 2.87 21.14 8.83
N SER A 107 1.91 22.09 8.79
CA SER A 107 2.26 23.51 8.83
C SER A 107 2.78 23.94 10.20
N TRP A 108 2.27 23.34 11.28
CA TRP A 108 2.74 23.64 12.63
C TRP A 108 4.15 23.12 12.90
N PHE A 109 4.50 21.94 12.36
CA PHE A 109 5.88 21.48 12.35
C PHE A 109 6.78 22.50 11.63
N ALA A 110 6.40 22.95 10.43
CA ALA A 110 7.22 23.87 9.64
C ALA A 110 7.42 25.22 10.35
N GLU A 111 6.37 25.74 10.98
CA GLU A 111 6.40 26.94 11.81
C GLU A 111 7.38 26.85 12.98
N ILE A 112 7.38 25.72 13.69
CA ILE A 112 8.27 25.52 14.85
C ILE A 112 9.69 25.22 14.39
N ALA A 113 9.86 24.33 13.41
CA ALA A 113 11.16 23.82 12.99
C ALA A 113 12.04 24.91 12.37
N GLY A 114 11.45 25.86 11.64
CA GLY A 114 12.20 26.98 11.04
C GLY A 114 13.27 26.57 10.02
N ILE A 115 13.12 25.38 9.43
CA ILE A 115 14.05 24.82 8.43
C ILE A 115 13.49 24.95 7.01
N LYS A 116 14.34 24.69 6.01
CA LYS A 116 13.91 24.63 4.60
C LYS A 116 12.85 23.54 4.44
N THR A 117 11.82 23.84 3.66
CA THR A 117 10.65 22.98 3.48
C THR A 117 10.39 22.77 1.99
N VAL A 118 10.05 21.53 1.64
CA VAL A 118 9.67 21.10 0.31
C VAL A 118 8.31 20.42 0.45
N GLY A 119 7.30 20.89 -0.30
CA GLY A 119 5.93 20.37 -0.19
C GLY A 119 5.43 19.86 -1.53
N VAL A 120 4.81 18.68 -1.54
CA VAL A 120 4.26 18.06 -2.76
C VAL A 120 2.76 17.86 -2.60
N THR A 121 1.97 18.54 -3.46
CA THR A 121 0.52 18.33 -3.56
C THR A 121 0.10 17.94 -4.98
N GLY A 122 -1.19 17.61 -5.09
CA GLY A 122 -1.86 17.17 -6.30
C GLY A 122 -3.02 16.23 -5.98
N THR A 123 -3.85 15.92 -6.95
CA THR A 123 -4.88 14.88 -6.81
C THR A 123 -4.21 13.50 -6.83
N ARG A 124 -3.36 13.24 -7.83
CA ARG A 124 -2.59 11.99 -7.99
C ARG A 124 -1.08 12.28 -8.11
N GLY A 125 -0.25 11.27 -7.89
CA GLY A 125 1.22 11.40 -8.05
C GLY A 125 1.97 11.99 -6.85
N LYS A 126 1.27 12.49 -5.82
CA LYS A 126 1.87 13.10 -4.62
C LYS A 126 2.92 12.20 -3.96
N THR A 127 2.51 11.01 -3.53
CA THR A 127 3.38 10.07 -2.81
C THR A 127 4.57 9.67 -3.65
N THR A 128 4.35 9.23 -4.90
CA THR A 128 5.44 8.81 -5.79
C THR A 128 6.44 9.95 -6.05
N THR A 129 5.96 11.17 -6.34
CA THR A 129 6.82 12.35 -6.53
C THR A 129 7.59 12.69 -5.24
N THR A 130 6.95 12.56 -4.08
CA THR A 130 7.60 12.80 -2.77
C THR A 130 8.72 11.78 -2.53
N TYR A 131 8.48 10.49 -2.78
CA TYR A 131 9.50 9.46 -2.60
C TYR A 131 10.62 9.51 -3.64
N MET A 132 10.32 9.83 -4.91
CA MET A 132 11.36 10.10 -5.92
C MET A 132 12.26 11.25 -5.47
N LEU A 133 11.65 12.36 -5.01
CA LEU A 133 12.40 13.51 -4.52
C LEU A 133 13.19 13.18 -3.24
N TYR A 134 12.62 12.36 -2.36
CA TYR A 134 13.32 11.87 -1.17
C TYR A 134 14.58 11.09 -1.53
N ASP A 135 14.49 10.13 -2.46
CA ASP A 135 15.62 9.32 -2.90
C ASP A 135 16.68 10.17 -3.60
N ILE A 136 16.28 11.13 -4.45
CA ILE A 136 17.18 12.11 -5.08
C ILE A 136 17.93 12.92 -4.01
N MET A 137 17.21 13.50 -3.04
CA MET A 137 17.81 14.32 -1.99
C MET A 137 18.75 13.51 -1.10
N ARG A 138 18.39 12.26 -0.78
CA ARG A 138 19.25 11.32 -0.03
C ARG A 138 20.51 10.94 -0.81
N ALA A 139 20.39 10.69 -2.11
CA ALA A 139 21.53 10.42 -2.99
C ALA A 139 22.47 11.63 -3.09
N ALA A 140 21.93 12.86 -2.99
CA ALA A 140 22.69 14.09 -2.92
C ALA A 140 23.32 14.38 -1.52
N GLY A 141 23.15 13.47 -0.55
CA GLY A 141 23.71 13.60 0.79
C GLY A 141 22.95 14.56 1.71
N MET A 142 21.72 14.95 1.37
CA MET A 142 20.92 15.86 2.21
C MET A 142 20.34 15.16 3.45
N HIS A 143 20.26 15.89 4.56
CA HIS A 143 19.54 15.45 5.75
C HIS A 143 18.04 15.73 5.60
N VAL A 144 17.28 14.74 5.14
CA VAL A 144 15.86 14.90 4.83
C VAL A 144 14.97 14.32 5.91
N LEU A 145 14.06 15.15 6.43
CA LEU A 145 12.97 14.74 7.31
C LEU A 145 11.71 14.55 6.47
N LEU A 146 11.33 13.29 6.20
CA LEU A 146 10.17 12.94 5.41
C LEU A 146 8.90 12.99 6.28
N GLY A 147 7.95 13.86 5.94
CA GLY A 147 6.73 14.13 6.73
C GLY A 147 5.47 14.36 5.90
N GLY A 148 4.43 14.92 6.53
CA GLY A 148 3.14 15.20 5.90
C GLY A 148 2.20 13.98 5.87
N ASN A 149 1.50 13.77 4.75
CA ASN A 149 0.51 12.70 4.53
C ASN A 149 1.16 11.33 4.24
N ILE A 150 2.34 11.05 4.78
CA ILE A 150 3.03 9.78 4.61
C ILE A 150 2.43 8.71 5.54
N ARG A 151 2.30 7.47 5.06
CA ARG A 151 1.79 6.33 5.84
C ARG A 151 2.70 6.12 7.05
N GLY A 152 2.12 6.03 8.25
CA GLY A 152 2.85 5.71 9.48
C GLY A 152 3.68 6.85 10.09
N VAL A 153 3.74 8.02 9.46
CA VAL A 153 4.57 9.14 9.93
C VAL A 153 3.71 10.21 10.62
N SER A 154 4.04 10.54 11.86
CA SER A 154 3.52 11.72 12.57
C SER A 154 4.51 12.87 12.34
N THR A 155 4.03 13.99 11.80
CA THR A 155 4.93 15.07 11.38
C THR A 155 5.46 15.84 12.58
N LEU A 156 4.64 16.12 13.60
CA LEU A 156 5.11 16.81 14.81
C LEU A 156 6.15 15.98 15.58
N ALA A 157 6.03 14.66 15.58
CA ALA A 157 6.99 13.76 16.21
C ALA A 157 8.38 13.76 15.56
N LEU A 158 8.55 14.45 14.40
CA LEU A 158 9.86 14.66 13.78
C LEU A 158 10.63 15.83 14.41
N LEU A 159 9.99 16.72 15.20
CA LEU A 159 10.63 17.91 15.75
C LEU A 159 11.93 17.62 16.53
N PRO A 160 12.02 16.56 17.35
CA PRO A 160 13.27 16.23 18.05
C PRO A 160 14.44 15.86 17.13
N GLN A 161 14.17 15.50 15.86
CA GLN A 161 15.18 15.11 14.87
C GLN A 161 15.74 16.31 14.09
N VAL A 162 15.17 17.51 14.28
CA VAL A 162 15.55 18.72 13.54
C VAL A 162 16.95 19.20 13.93
N THR A 163 17.81 19.29 12.93
CA THR A 163 19.12 19.94 12.97
C THR A 163 19.14 21.15 12.03
N SER A 164 20.18 22.00 12.12
CA SER A 164 20.28 23.21 11.30
C SER A 164 20.42 22.96 9.80
N ASP A 165 20.88 21.77 9.41
CA ASP A 165 21.02 21.30 8.03
C ASP A 165 19.86 20.41 7.57
N SER A 166 18.86 20.17 8.42
CA SER A 166 17.66 19.42 8.04
C SER A 166 16.85 20.14 6.97
N ILE A 167 16.26 19.36 6.06
CA ILE A 167 15.24 19.81 5.12
C ILE A 167 13.98 18.96 5.34
N ALA A 168 12.84 19.60 5.53
CA ALA A 168 11.57 18.89 5.64
C ALA A 168 10.94 18.68 4.26
N LEU A 169 10.80 17.42 3.85
CA LEU A 169 10.09 17.04 2.63
C LEU A 169 8.72 16.47 3.01
N MET A 170 7.64 17.09 2.53
CA MET A 170 6.29 16.76 2.97
C MET A 170 5.36 16.42 1.81
N GLU A 171 4.66 15.29 1.92
CA GLU A 171 3.44 15.06 1.13
C GLU A 171 2.31 15.89 1.74
N ILE A 172 1.61 16.71 0.95
CA ILE A 172 0.58 17.63 1.47
C ILE A 172 -0.73 17.40 0.71
N ASP A 173 -1.76 16.88 1.39
CA ASP A 173 -3.12 16.78 0.84
C ASP A 173 -3.82 18.17 0.78
N SER A 174 -5.03 18.25 0.21
CA SER A 174 -5.71 19.55 0.07
C SER A 174 -6.09 20.16 1.43
N TRP A 175 -6.46 19.34 2.42
CA TRP A 175 -6.80 19.81 3.76
C TRP A 175 -5.58 20.36 4.49
N GLN A 176 -4.42 19.71 4.32
CA GLN A 176 -3.16 20.20 4.86
C GLN A 176 -2.70 21.45 4.14
N CYS A 177 -2.88 21.58 2.81
CA CYS A 177 -2.58 22.82 2.08
C CYS A 177 -3.39 24.00 2.65
N LYS A 178 -4.67 23.79 2.98
CA LYS A 178 -5.46 24.77 3.73
C LYS A 178 -4.83 25.13 5.07
N GLY A 179 -4.30 24.16 5.82
CA GLY A 179 -3.56 24.39 7.06
C GLY A 179 -2.30 25.25 6.90
N TRP A 180 -1.61 25.16 5.75
CA TRP A 180 -0.51 26.07 5.39
C TRP A 180 -1.03 27.48 5.11
N GLY A 181 -2.14 27.59 4.39
CA GLY A 181 -2.79 28.88 4.13
C GLY A 181 -3.31 29.58 5.40
N GLU A 182 -3.90 28.83 6.33
CA GLU A 182 -4.33 29.35 7.65
C GLU A 182 -3.13 29.86 8.47
N ALA A 183 -1.97 29.24 8.31
CA ALA A 183 -0.70 29.68 8.91
C ALA A 183 0.00 30.79 8.10
N LYS A 184 -0.59 31.23 6.97
CA LYS A 184 -0.06 32.25 6.05
C LYS A 184 1.38 31.95 5.60
N MET A 185 1.66 30.69 5.31
CA MET A 185 2.96 30.21 4.88
C MET A 185 2.83 29.23 3.72
N SER A 186 3.92 29.07 2.98
CA SER A 186 4.06 28.09 1.91
C SER A 186 5.45 27.43 2.02
N PRO A 187 5.63 26.18 1.55
CA PRO A 187 6.94 25.58 1.45
C PRO A 187 7.88 26.38 0.56
N HIS A 188 9.18 26.34 0.84
CA HIS A 188 10.19 27.05 0.06
C HIS A 188 10.29 26.49 -1.38
N VAL A 189 10.12 25.17 -1.53
CA VAL A 189 9.89 24.53 -2.82
C VAL A 189 8.55 23.83 -2.79
N ALA A 190 7.58 24.31 -3.57
CA ALA A 190 6.24 23.73 -3.66
C ALA A 190 6.09 23.01 -5.01
N VAL A 191 5.50 21.81 -4.99
CA VAL A 191 5.26 20.99 -6.18
C VAL A 191 3.76 20.70 -6.31
N PHE A 192 3.17 20.97 -7.48
CA PHE A 192 1.78 20.65 -7.79
C PHE A 192 1.71 19.71 -9.02
N THR A 193 1.49 18.42 -8.75
CA THR A 193 1.60 17.36 -9.76
C THR A 193 0.42 17.30 -10.73
N THR A 194 -0.80 17.09 -10.24
CA THR A 194 -2.01 16.90 -11.07
C THR A 194 -3.23 17.48 -10.37
N PHE A 195 -4.27 17.82 -11.13
CA PHE A 195 -5.55 18.28 -10.59
C PHE A 195 -6.72 17.66 -11.37
N MET A 196 -7.59 16.95 -10.67
CA MET A 196 -8.77 16.28 -11.21
C MET A 196 -9.84 16.13 -10.12
N ARG A 197 -11.07 15.78 -10.51
CA ARG A 197 -12.22 15.61 -9.60
C ARG A 197 -11.95 14.52 -8.56
N ASP A 198 -11.92 14.88 -7.27
CA ASP A 198 -11.75 13.98 -6.13
C ASP A 198 -12.29 14.65 -4.85
N HIS A 199 -12.60 13.89 -3.79
CA HIS A 199 -13.10 14.40 -2.49
C HIS A 199 -14.36 15.31 -2.57
N MET A 200 -15.24 15.06 -3.55
CA MET A 200 -16.42 15.92 -3.79
C MET A 200 -17.49 15.82 -2.71
N ASP A 201 -17.46 14.77 -1.88
CA ASP A 201 -18.22 14.64 -0.65
C ASP A 201 -17.85 15.74 0.37
N TYR A 202 -16.56 16.01 0.53
CA TYR A 202 -16.05 17.07 1.40
C TYR A 202 -16.30 18.47 0.82
N TYR A 203 -15.99 18.64 -0.47
CA TYR A 203 -16.09 19.93 -1.16
C TYR A 203 -17.50 20.24 -1.68
N LYS A 204 -18.49 19.37 -1.43
CA LYS A 204 -19.89 19.52 -1.87
C LYS A 204 -20.01 19.80 -3.38
N GLY A 205 -19.15 19.15 -4.18
CA GLY A 205 -19.09 19.34 -5.63
C GLY A 205 -18.34 20.59 -6.12
N ASP A 206 -17.80 21.42 -5.23
CA ASP A 206 -17.10 22.66 -5.59
C ASP A 206 -15.62 22.42 -5.92
N MET A 207 -15.33 22.29 -7.22
CA MET A 207 -13.96 22.15 -7.73
C MET A 207 -13.10 23.41 -7.54
N ARG A 208 -13.69 24.61 -7.45
CA ARG A 208 -12.93 25.84 -7.21
C ARG A 208 -12.43 25.89 -5.78
N ALA A 209 -13.29 25.54 -4.82
CA ALA A 209 -12.87 25.41 -3.42
C ALA A 209 -11.75 24.36 -3.24
N TYR A 210 -11.84 23.23 -3.95
CA TYR A 210 -10.79 22.21 -3.94
C TYR A 210 -9.46 22.71 -4.55
N LEU A 211 -9.53 23.44 -5.67
CA LEU A 211 -8.35 24.05 -6.29
C LEU A 211 -7.72 25.10 -5.38
N PHE A 212 -8.55 25.97 -4.79
CA PHE A 212 -8.11 27.02 -3.87
C PHE A 212 -7.37 26.45 -2.67
N ASP A 213 -7.93 25.42 -2.02
CA ASP A 213 -7.28 24.75 -0.90
C ASP A 213 -5.90 24.22 -1.29
N LYS A 214 -5.75 23.60 -2.48
CA LYS A 214 -4.44 23.14 -2.97
C LYS A 214 -3.50 24.28 -3.33
N ALA A 215 -4.01 25.36 -3.92
CA ALA A 215 -3.21 26.50 -4.34
C ALA A 215 -2.49 27.15 -3.14
N GLN A 216 -3.05 27.07 -1.93
CA GLN A 216 -2.42 27.54 -0.69
C GLN A 216 -0.96 27.06 -0.49
N ILE A 217 -0.57 25.94 -1.12
CA ILE A 217 0.82 25.47 -1.09
C ILE A 217 1.82 26.47 -1.68
N PHE A 218 1.41 27.43 -2.52
CA PHE A 218 2.34 28.38 -3.16
C PHE A 218 1.94 29.86 -3.01
N LEU A 219 0.75 30.17 -2.49
CA LEU A 219 0.23 31.55 -2.43
C LEU A 219 1.05 32.50 -1.54
N TYR A 220 1.80 31.98 -0.56
CA TYR A 220 2.61 32.79 0.37
C TYR A 220 4.10 32.75 0.05
N GLN A 221 4.49 32.18 -1.10
CA GLN A 221 5.88 32.16 -1.55
C GLN A 221 6.37 33.55 -1.99
N THR A 222 7.65 33.80 -1.72
CA THR A 222 8.41 34.98 -2.09
C THR A 222 9.21 34.75 -3.38
N SER A 223 9.97 35.76 -3.84
CA SER A 223 10.86 35.64 -5.01
C SER A 223 12.06 34.72 -4.81
N GLU A 224 12.36 34.33 -3.57
CA GLU A 224 13.43 33.38 -3.23
C GLU A 224 12.95 31.93 -3.30
N ASP A 225 11.64 31.72 -3.34
CA ASP A 225 11.00 30.42 -3.34
C ASP A 225 10.72 29.92 -4.77
N THR A 226 10.51 28.60 -4.91
CA THR A 226 10.22 27.97 -6.19
C THR A 226 8.88 27.26 -6.18
N PHE A 227 8.10 27.46 -7.24
CA PHE A 227 6.88 26.72 -7.53
C PHE A 227 7.07 25.83 -8.75
N VAL A 228 7.09 24.51 -8.54
CA VAL A 228 7.09 23.51 -9.60
C VAL A 228 5.65 23.09 -9.88
N VAL A 229 5.23 23.18 -11.13
CA VAL A 229 3.86 22.82 -11.54
C VAL A 229 3.90 22.03 -12.83
N SER A 230 3.07 21.00 -12.95
CA SER A 230 2.92 20.31 -14.23
C SER A 230 2.27 21.21 -15.29
N ASP A 231 2.63 20.98 -16.54
CA ASP A 231 1.94 21.56 -17.69
C ASP A 231 0.42 21.28 -17.72
N GLN A 232 -0.03 20.17 -17.12
CA GLN A 232 -1.45 19.81 -17.00
C GLN A 232 -2.21 20.69 -16.00
N VAL A 233 -1.54 21.16 -14.94
CA VAL A 233 -2.18 21.96 -13.87
C VAL A 233 -2.04 23.46 -14.15
N LEU A 234 -0.94 23.89 -14.77
CA LEU A 234 -0.62 25.30 -14.99
C LEU A 234 -1.78 26.13 -15.58
N PRO A 235 -2.52 25.69 -16.62
CA PRO A 235 -3.64 26.46 -17.17
C PRO A 235 -4.78 26.71 -16.17
N GLN A 236 -4.94 25.82 -15.20
CA GLN A 236 -6.02 25.87 -14.21
C GLN A 236 -5.72 26.88 -13.10
N LEU A 237 -4.44 27.23 -12.91
CA LEU A 237 -3.99 28.18 -11.90
C LEU A 237 -3.92 29.63 -12.39
N ALA A 238 -4.48 29.93 -13.57
CA ALA A 238 -4.43 31.26 -14.18
C ALA A 238 -4.92 32.36 -13.22
N GLU A 239 -5.98 32.10 -12.43
CA GLU A 239 -6.53 33.05 -11.46
C GLU A 239 -5.61 33.32 -10.25
N TYR A 240 -4.63 32.44 -9.99
CA TYR A 240 -3.67 32.56 -8.89
C TYR A 240 -2.28 33.02 -9.36
N SER A 241 -2.08 33.20 -10.68
CA SER A 241 -0.78 33.51 -11.27
C SER A 241 -0.12 34.79 -10.73
N HIS A 242 -0.92 35.75 -10.25
CA HIS A 242 -0.44 37.00 -9.65
C HIS A 242 -0.35 36.97 -8.12
N ALA A 243 -0.87 35.90 -7.48
CA ALA A 243 -0.96 35.83 -6.03
C ALA A 243 0.37 35.45 -5.38
N SER A 244 1.24 34.73 -6.08
CA SER A 244 2.55 34.30 -5.61
C SER A 244 3.69 35.05 -6.30
N ARG A 245 4.81 35.24 -5.61
CA ARG A 245 6.04 35.83 -6.18
C ARG A 245 7.10 34.79 -6.52
N ALA A 246 6.77 33.50 -6.41
CA ALA A 246 7.69 32.40 -6.63
C ALA A 246 8.29 32.36 -8.04
N GLN A 247 9.48 31.78 -8.14
CA GLN A 247 10.04 31.37 -9.42
C GLN A 247 9.30 30.13 -9.92
N VAL A 248 8.60 30.24 -11.06
CA VAL A 248 7.79 29.14 -11.59
C VAL A 248 8.62 28.25 -12.51
N ARG A 249 8.59 26.94 -12.25
CA ARG A 249 9.16 25.88 -13.10
C ARG A 249 8.06 24.96 -13.59
N VAL A 250 8.04 24.69 -14.90
CA VAL A 250 7.02 23.86 -15.53
C VAL A 250 7.57 22.46 -15.80
N ALA A 251 7.04 21.47 -15.09
CA ALA A 251 7.38 20.07 -15.28
C ALA A 251 6.60 19.48 -16.47
N ARG A 252 7.31 18.76 -17.34
CA ARG A 252 6.75 18.07 -18.51
C ARG A 252 7.32 16.66 -18.57
N ALA A 253 6.48 15.67 -18.87
CA ALA A 253 6.94 14.30 -19.07
C ALA A 253 7.90 14.23 -20.28
N GLN A 254 9.12 13.73 -20.09
CA GLN A 254 10.19 13.75 -21.11
C GLN A 254 11.06 12.49 -21.12
N GLY A 255 10.45 11.31 -21.26
CA GLY A 255 11.19 10.06 -21.52
C GLY A 255 12.33 9.77 -20.54
N ILE A 256 12.17 10.15 -19.27
CA ILE A 256 13.12 9.88 -18.20
C ILE A 256 13.20 8.37 -18.01
N GLU A 257 14.42 7.83 -17.96
CA GLU A 257 14.62 6.41 -17.68
C GLU A 257 14.18 6.09 -16.24
N LEU A 258 13.25 5.15 -16.09
CA LEU A 258 12.68 4.73 -14.80
C LEU A 258 12.59 3.21 -14.77
N SER A 259 12.85 2.61 -13.61
CA SER A 259 12.65 1.16 -13.40
C SER A 259 11.19 0.77 -13.12
N ILE A 260 10.32 1.77 -12.85
CA ILE A 260 8.89 1.55 -12.61
C ILE A 260 8.04 1.83 -13.86
N PRO A 261 6.97 1.05 -14.09
CA PRO A 261 6.13 1.19 -15.26
C PRO A 261 5.19 2.40 -15.17
N GLY A 262 4.66 2.82 -16.33
CA GLY A 262 3.53 3.75 -16.44
C GLY A 262 3.89 5.20 -16.80
N GLU A 263 3.22 5.75 -17.81
CA GLU A 263 3.44 7.12 -18.30
C GLU A 263 3.23 8.20 -17.24
N HIS A 264 2.31 7.98 -16.29
CA HIS A 264 2.08 8.91 -15.20
C HIS A 264 3.31 9.10 -14.30
N ASN A 265 4.20 8.10 -14.23
CA ASN A 265 5.46 8.21 -13.49
C ASN A 265 6.48 9.09 -14.19
N GLN A 266 6.37 9.31 -15.51
CA GLN A 266 7.17 10.30 -16.22
C GLN A 266 6.86 11.72 -15.74
N LEU A 267 5.58 12.03 -15.50
CA LEU A 267 5.20 13.34 -14.96
C LEU A 267 5.63 13.50 -13.50
N ASN A 268 5.50 12.44 -12.69
CA ASN A 268 6.00 12.45 -11.31
C ASN A 268 7.51 12.69 -11.26
N ALA A 269 8.27 11.98 -12.10
CA ALA A 269 9.72 12.13 -12.23
C ALA A 269 10.10 13.53 -12.72
N ALA A 270 9.39 14.09 -13.69
CA ALA A 270 9.61 15.46 -14.16
C ALA A 270 9.36 16.51 -13.06
N CYS A 271 8.33 16.31 -12.23
CA CYS A 271 8.07 17.17 -11.07
C CYS A 271 9.19 17.07 -10.03
N ALA A 272 9.65 15.85 -9.72
CA ALA A 272 10.76 15.61 -8.80
C ALA A 272 12.08 16.20 -9.33
N LEU A 273 12.36 16.05 -10.63
CA LEU A 273 13.52 16.60 -11.31
C LEU A 273 13.58 18.13 -11.18
N GLU A 274 12.50 18.84 -11.51
CA GLU A 274 12.47 20.30 -11.41
C GLU A 274 12.57 20.80 -9.96
N ALA A 275 11.99 20.06 -9.01
CA ALA A 275 12.13 20.36 -7.58
C ALA A 275 13.58 20.14 -7.10
N ALA A 276 14.22 19.05 -7.50
CA ALA A 276 15.61 18.76 -7.17
C ALA A 276 16.58 19.77 -7.78
N ARG A 277 16.36 20.19 -9.03
CA ARG A 277 17.11 21.29 -9.65
C ARG A 277 16.96 22.61 -8.89
N ALA A 278 15.76 22.91 -8.39
CA ALA A 278 15.52 24.08 -7.55
C ALA A 278 16.24 24.01 -6.18
N LEU A 279 16.60 22.79 -5.73
CA LEU A 279 17.43 22.56 -4.56
C LEU A 279 18.94 22.58 -4.87
N GLY A 280 19.33 22.78 -6.13
CA GLY A 280 20.73 22.82 -6.56
C GLY A 280 21.37 21.43 -6.70
N ILE A 281 20.56 20.38 -6.87
CA ILE A 281 21.07 19.02 -7.07
C ILE A 281 21.46 18.82 -8.54
N GLU A 282 22.64 18.26 -8.78
CA GLU A 282 23.17 17.99 -10.12
C GLU A 282 22.37 16.92 -10.87
N ASP A 283 22.09 17.16 -12.16
CA ASP A 283 21.31 16.28 -13.03
C ASP A 283 21.80 14.83 -13.02
N ALA A 284 23.12 14.59 -12.99
CA ALA A 284 23.69 13.25 -12.93
C ALA A 284 23.21 12.47 -11.69
N THR A 285 23.13 13.13 -10.53
CA THR A 285 22.62 12.52 -9.29
C THR A 285 21.12 12.28 -9.39
N ILE A 286 20.38 13.23 -9.98
CA ILE A 286 18.93 13.14 -10.14
C ILE A 286 18.56 11.95 -11.04
N PHE A 287 19.16 11.85 -12.24
CA PHE A 287 18.85 10.78 -13.18
C PHE A 287 19.26 9.41 -12.65
N ALA A 288 20.41 9.30 -11.96
CA ALA A 288 20.81 8.05 -11.33
C ALA A 288 19.80 7.59 -10.25
N ALA A 289 19.35 8.51 -9.40
CA ALA A 289 18.35 8.20 -8.37
C ALA A 289 16.98 7.82 -8.98
N LEU A 290 16.53 8.53 -10.02
CA LEU A 290 15.28 8.23 -10.71
C LEU A 290 15.31 6.87 -11.42
N ALA A 291 16.41 6.53 -12.09
CA ALA A 291 16.59 5.22 -12.72
C ALA A 291 16.57 4.08 -11.68
N ALA A 292 17.17 4.31 -10.51
CA ALA A 292 17.22 3.34 -9.41
C ALA A 292 15.94 3.27 -8.56
N PHE A 293 15.00 4.22 -8.74
CA PHE A 293 13.79 4.32 -7.90
C PHE A 293 12.90 3.09 -8.03
N ALA A 294 12.82 2.27 -6.98
CA ALA A 294 12.13 0.97 -7.00
C ALA A 294 10.59 1.05 -6.90
N GLY A 295 10.03 2.25 -6.74
CA GLY A 295 8.59 2.45 -6.54
C GLY A 295 8.20 2.71 -5.10
N VAL A 296 6.89 2.73 -4.86
CA VAL A 296 6.30 2.91 -3.53
C VAL A 296 5.37 1.74 -3.25
N GLU A 297 5.37 1.26 -2.01
CA GLU A 297 4.47 0.22 -1.53
C GLU A 297 3.01 0.50 -1.95
N GLY A 298 2.35 -0.50 -2.53
CA GLY A 298 0.95 -0.41 -2.96
C GLY A 298 0.67 0.49 -4.17
N ARG A 299 1.71 0.92 -4.92
CA ARG A 299 1.61 1.75 -6.14
C ARG A 299 2.37 1.11 -7.30
N LEU A 300 1.71 0.22 -8.05
CA LEU A 300 2.36 -0.65 -9.04
C LEU A 300 3.66 -1.28 -8.49
N GLU A 301 3.63 -1.66 -7.22
CA GLU A 301 4.77 -2.24 -6.51
C GLU A 301 5.02 -3.64 -7.04
N ARG A 302 6.19 -3.89 -7.63
CA ARG A 302 6.62 -5.24 -7.98
C ARG A 302 6.98 -6.00 -6.71
N VAL A 303 6.09 -6.88 -6.26
CA VAL A 303 6.25 -7.60 -4.98
C VAL A 303 7.26 -8.74 -5.10
N ARG A 304 7.10 -9.58 -6.14
CA ARG A 304 7.94 -10.76 -6.38
C ARG A 304 7.80 -11.22 -7.83
N GLU A 305 8.84 -11.84 -8.36
CA GLU A 305 8.75 -12.75 -9.50
C GLU A 305 8.98 -14.18 -9.00
N VAL A 306 8.07 -15.09 -9.31
CA VAL A 306 8.20 -16.51 -8.92
C VAL A 306 7.49 -17.39 -9.95
N ASN A 307 8.11 -18.51 -10.30
CA ASN A 307 7.60 -19.43 -11.34
C ASN A 307 7.36 -18.74 -12.70
N GLY A 308 8.16 -17.71 -13.01
CA GLY A 308 8.03 -16.89 -14.21
C GLY A 308 6.83 -15.93 -14.21
N VAL A 309 6.09 -15.80 -13.10
CA VAL A 309 4.95 -14.89 -12.96
C VAL A 309 5.37 -13.65 -12.17
N LEU A 310 5.03 -12.47 -12.68
CA LEU A 310 5.25 -11.20 -12.00
C LEU A 310 4.02 -10.81 -11.16
N TYR A 311 4.23 -10.48 -9.89
CA TYR A 311 3.16 -10.07 -8.98
C TYR A 311 3.27 -8.58 -8.65
N TYR A 312 2.21 -7.83 -8.90
CA TYR A 312 2.14 -6.38 -8.68
C TYR A 312 1.05 -6.00 -7.69
N ASN A 313 1.41 -5.19 -6.70
CA ASN A 313 0.51 -4.61 -5.72
C ASN A 313 0.23 -3.13 -6.05
N ASP A 314 -1.00 -2.85 -6.45
CA ASP A 314 -1.52 -1.51 -6.72
C ASP A 314 -2.78 -1.25 -5.87
N THR A 315 -2.76 -1.68 -4.61
CA THR A 315 -3.91 -1.57 -3.68
C THR A 315 -4.42 -0.13 -3.52
N THR A 316 -3.58 0.89 -3.76
CA THR A 316 -3.96 2.30 -3.65
C THR A 316 -4.81 2.81 -4.84
N ALA A 317 -4.98 2.01 -5.90
CA ALA A 317 -5.93 2.26 -6.98
C ALA A 317 -7.37 2.05 -6.51
N THR A 318 -7.89 3.03 -5.77
CA THR A 318 -9.22 3.02 -5.16
C THR A 318 -10.28 3.76 -5.98
N THR A 319 -10.01 4.00 -7.27
CA THR A 319 -10.93 4.64 -8.22
C THR A 319 -10.80 4.01 -9.62
N PRO A 320 -11.86 4.04 -10.45
CA PRO A 320 -11.82 3.50 -11.82
C PRO A 320 -10.67 4.05 -12.66
N GLN A 321 -10.39 5.35 -12.57
CA GLN A 321 -9.32 6.01 -13.32
C GLN A 321 -7.94 5.53 -12.89
N ALA A 322 -7.75 5.18 -11.62
CA ALA A 322 -6.49 4.64 -11.13
C ALA A 322 -6.26 3.21 -11.66
N LEU A 323 -7.30 2.38 -11.66
CA LEU A 323 -7.25 1.06 -12.32
C LEU A 323 -6.93 1.20 -13.81
N LEU A 324 -7.58 2.11 -14.54
CA LEU A 324 -7.25 2.35 -15.95
C LEU A 324 -5.79 2.77 -16.16
N ALA A 325 -5.22 3.59 -15.27
CA ALA A 325 -3.81 3.95 -15.33
C ALA A 325 -2.89 2.74 -15.10
N ALA A 326 -3.26 1.83 -14.20
CA ALA A 326 -2.56 0.58 -13.96
C ALA A 326 -2.63 -0.36 -15.18
N LEU A 327 -3.81 -0.49 -15.81
CA LEU A 327 -3.99 -1.31 -17.01
C LEU A 327 -3.24 -0.77 -18.22
N ARG A 328 -3.09 0.55 -18.37
CA ARG A 328 -2.21 1.12 -19.40
C ARG A 328 -0.73 0.80 -19.15
N ALA A 329 -0.32 0.67 -17.89
CA ALA A 329 1.07 0.44 -17.51
C ALA A 329 1.46 -1.05 -17.59
N LEU A 330 0.56 -1.95 -17.18
CA LEU A 330 0.85 -3.38 -16.98
C LEU A 330 -0.23 -4.31 -17.54
N GLY A 331 -1.32 -3.79 -18.09
CA GLY A 331 -2.43 -4.57 -18.62
C GLY A 331 -2.13 -5.19 -20.00
N GLY A 332 -3.03 -6.08 -20.42
CA GLY A 332 -2.99 -6.75 -21.72
C GLY A 332 -3.28 -8.26 -21.63
N PRO A 333 -3.05 -9.00 -22.72
CA PRO A 333 -3.47 -10.41 -22.84
C PRO A 333 -2.68 -11.38 -21.95
N ARG A 334 -1.69 -10.89 -21.20
CA ARG A 334 -0.87 -11.65 -20.24
C ARG A 334 -1.15 -11.25 -18.78
N THR A 335 -2.12 -10.36 -18.56
CA THR A 335 -2.37 -9.77 -17.24
C THR A 335 -3.65 -10.32 -16.64
N ILE A 336 -3.54 -10.82 -15.41
CA ILE A 336 -4.65 -11.29 -14.59
C ILE A 336 -4.88 -10.24 -13.51
N VAL A 337 -6.08 -9.66 -13.48
CA VAL A 337 -6.36 -8.51 -12.61
C VAL A 337 -7.27 -8.93 -11.47
N ILE A 338 -6.90 -8.58 -10.23
CA ILE A 338 -7.79 -8.62 -9.07
C ILE A 338 -8.38 -7.21 -8.90
N ALA A 339 -9.65 -7.06 -9.26
CA ALA A 339 -10.42 -5.82 -9.23
C ALA A 339 -11.61 -5.93 -8.26
N GLY A 340 -12.40 -4.88 -8.12
CA GLY A 340 -13.65 -4.89 -7.35
C GLY A 340 -13.56 -4.29 -5.94
N GLY A 341 -14.73 -4.09 -5.33
CA GLY A 341 -14.88 -3.52 -4.00
C GLY A 341 -16.03 -2.53 -3.91
N THR A 342 -15.95 -1.59 -2.98
CA THR A 342 -17.04 -0.65 -2.68
C THR A 342 -16.95 0.62 -3.53
N SER A 343 -18.08 1.02 -4.12
CA SER A 343 -18.19 2.23 -4.94
C SER A 343 -17.95 3.51 -4.13
N LYS A 344 -17.59 4.57 -4.85
CA LYS A 344 -17.49 5.95 -4.35
C LYS A 344 -18.41 6.89 -5.15
N ASP A 345 -19.44 6.34 -5.80
CA ASP A 345 -20.32 7.04 -6.72
C ASP A 345 -19.55 7.71 -7.88
N ILE A 346 -18.57 6.97 -8.43
CA ILE A 346 -17.74 7.39 -9.56
C ILE A 346 -18.19 6.59 -10.79
N ASP A 347 -18.23 7.22 -11.95
CA ASP A 347 -18.54 6.54 -13.21
C ASP A 347 -17.59 5.35 -13.48
N VAL A 348 -18.19 4.16 -13.57
CA VAL A 348 -17.52 2.88 -13.84
C VAL A 348 -17.70 2.39 -15.28
N SER A 349 -18.45 3.11 -16.12
CA SER A 349 -18.83 2.69 -17.48
C SER A 349 -17.63 2.41 -18.40
N VAL A 350 -16.48 2.98 -18.08
CA VAL A 350 -15.21 2.84 -18.80
C VAL A 350 -14.43 1.57 -18.45
N LEU A 351 -14.76 0.88 -17.36
CA LEU A 351 -14.01 -0.30 -16.89
C LEU A 351 -14.26 -1.57 -17.70
N PRO A 352 -15.49 -1.92 -18.13
CA PRO A 352 -15.75 -3.19 -18.79
C PRO A 352 -14.92 -3.44 -20.06
N SER A 353 -14.72 -2.42 -20.89
CA SER A 353 -13.90 -2.53 -22.10
C SER A 353 -12.43 -2.80 -21.76
N ALA A 354 -11.86 -2.01 -20.86
CA ALA A 354 -10.46 -2.16 -20.45
C ALA A 354 -10.19 -3.50 -19.73
N LEU A 355 -11.13 -3.97 -18.93
CA LEU A 355 -11.04 -5.26 -18.22
C LEU A 355 -11.18 -6.47 -19.16
N LYS A 356 -11.88 -6.32 -20.30
CA LYS A 356 -12.03 -7.39 -21.29
C LYS A 356 -10.74 -7.69 -22.06
N GLU A 357 -9.81 -6.74 -22.12
CA GLU A 357 -8.51 -6.92 -22.79
C GLU A 357 -7.51 -7.73 -21.96
N GLN A 358 -7.86 -8.05 -20.71
CA GLN A 358 -7.01 -8.76 -19.77
C GLN A 358 -7.13 -10.28 -19.95
N LYS A 359 -6.08 -11.04 -19.60
CA LYS A 359 -6.10 -12.51 -19.65
C LYS A 359 -7.27 -13.09 -18.84
N HIS A 360 -7.46 -12.56 -17.64
CA HIS A 360 -8.55 -12.92 -16.73
C HIS A 360 -8.79 -11.80 -15.71
N VAL A 361 -10.01 -11.69 -15.18
CA VAL A 361 -10.35 -10.72 -14.14
C VAL A 361 -11.05 -11.44 -13.00
N VAL A 362 -10.49 -11.29 -11.80
CA VAL A 362 -11.06 -11.80 -10.56
C VAL A 362 -11.62 -10.63 -9.77
N TYR A 363 -12.89 -10.72 -9.36
CA TYR A 363 -13.58 -9.63 -8.68
C TYR A 363 -13.70 -9.89 -7.18
N LEU A 364 -13.39 -8.88 -6.38
CA LEU A 364 -13.74 -8.79 -4.96
C LEU A 364 -15.16 -8.27 -4.82
N ALA A 365 -15.93 -8.80 -3.88
CA ALA A 365 -17.30 -8.38 -3.61
C ALA A 365 -17.38 -6.94 -3.06
N GLY A 366 -18.46 -6.25 -3.38
CA GLY A 366 -18.76 -4.90 -2.90
C GLY A 366 -19.67 -4.14 -3.86
N SER A 367 -20.23 -3.03 -3.40
CA SER A 367 -21.25 -2.30 -4.18
C SER A 367 -20.80 -1.84 -5.56
N GLY A 368 -19.51 -1.52 -5.72
CA GLY A 368 -18.95 -1.14 -7.03
C GLY A 368 -18.82 -2.33 -7.98
N THR A 369 -18.60 -3.53 -7.44
CA THR A 369 -18.67 -4.78 -8.21
C THR A 369 -20.11 -5.11 -8.61
N ASP A 370 -21.07 -4.85 -7.73
CA ASP A 370 -22.50 -5.04 -8.02
C ASP A 370 -22.97 -4.11 -9.15
N GLU A 371 -22.50 -2.86 -9.18
CA GLU A 371 -22.73 -1.89 -10.27
C GLU A 371 -22.25 -2.38 -11.64
N LEU A 372 -21.21 -3.23 -11.66
CA LEU A 372 -20.70 -3.85 -12.89
C LEU A 372 -21.51 -5.08 -13.33
N GLY A 373 -22.52 -5.50 -12.55
CA GLY A 373 -23.34 -6.68 -12.84
C GLY A 373 -22.59 -8.01 -12.72
N ILE A 374 -21.46 -8.04 -12.00
CA ILE A 374 -20.63 -9.23 -11.87
C ILE A 374 -21.22 -10.19 -10.83
N GLN A 375 -21.42 -11.44 -11.24
CA GLN A 375 -21.81 -12.54 -10.35
C GLN A 375 -20.57 -13.32 -9.88
N GLY A 376 -20.66 -13.97 -8.71
CA GLY A 376 -19.57 -14.84 -8.20
C GLY A 376 -18.34 -14.10 -7.67
N ALA A 377 -18.49 -12.83 -7.27
CA ALA A 377 -17.40 -12.06 -6.67
C ALA A 377 -16.94 -12.67 -5.33
N HIS A 378 -15.63 -12.62 -5.10
CA HIS A 378 -14.98 -13.18 -3.91
C HIS A 378 -15.16 -12.31 -2.69
N THR A 379 -15.59 -12.90 -1.58
CA THR A 379 -15.72 -12.20 -0.28
C THR A 379 -14.41 -12.11 0.50
N THR A 380 -13.33 -12.74 0.00
CA THR A 380 -12.00 -12.69 0.61
C THR A 380 -10.92 -12.49 -0.45
N LEU A 381 -9.86 -11.75 -0.08
CA LEU A 381 -8.69 -11.61 -0.96
C LEU A 381 -7.98 -12.94 -1.19
N LYS A 382 -7.95 -13.83 -0.18
CA LYS A 382 -7.33 -15.14 -0.28
C LYS A 382 -7.97 -16.02 -1.35
N SER A 383 -9.31 -16.02 -1.44
CA SER A 383 -10.01 -16.78 -2.48
C SER A 383 -9.79 -16.17 -3.87
N ALA A 384 -9.86 -14.84 -3.99
CA ALA A 384 -9.59 -14.14 -5.25
C ALA A 384 -8.14 -14.38 -5.74
N PHE A 385 -7.16 -14.29 -4.85
CA PHE A 385 -5.76 -14.55 -5.16
C PHE A 385 -5.52 -15.99 -5.59
N SER A 386 -6.17 -16.94 -4.92
CA SER A 386 -6.11 -18.36 -5.28
C SER A 386 -6.64 -18.60 -6.69
N GLU A 387 -7.75 -17.94 -7.06
CA GLU A 387 -8.26 -17.99 -8.44
C GLU A 387 -7.26 -17.38 -9.43
N ALA A 388 -6.76 -16.18 -9.15
CA ALA A 388 -5.79 -15.51 -10.02
C ALA A 388 -4.55 -16.38 -10.29
N CYS A 389 -4.01 -17.04 -9.27
CA CYS A 389 -2.90 -17.98 -9.43
C CYS A 389 -3.25 -19.21 -10.28
N GLY A 390 -4.50 -19.66 -10.29
CA GLY A 390 -4.95 -20.77 -11.13
C GLY A 390 -4.97 -20.45 -12.64
N TYR A 391 -5.05 -19.17 -12.99
CA TYR A 391 -4.98 -18.69 -14.38
C TYR A 391 -3.56 -18.29 -14.81
N ALA A 392 -2.64 -18.13 -13.86
CA ALA A 392 -1.30 -17.64 -14.10
C ALA A 392 -0.36 -18.73 -14.65
N GLU A 393 0.40 -18.35 -15.66
CA GLU A 393 1.41 -19.15 -16.35
C GLU A 393 2.70 -18.34 -16.49
N SER A 394 3.85 -19.00 -16.66
CA SER A 394 5.14 -18.32 -16.85
C SER A 394 5.04 -17.27 -17.97
N GLY A 395 5.46 -16.04 -17.68
CA GLY A 395 5.37 -14.82 -18.49
C GLY A 395 4.11 -13.98 -18.24
N ASP A 396 3.23 -14.36 -17.32
CA ASP A 396 2.06 -13.57 -16.94
C ASP A 396 2.35 -12.55 -15.84
N ILE A 397 1.42 -11.62 -15.70
CA ILE A 397 1.34 -10.68 -14.58
C ILE A 397 0.07 -10.99 -13.76
N VAL A 398 0.20 -11.05 -12.44
CA VAL A 398 -0.94 -10.98 -11.51
C VAL A 398 -0.92 -9.61 -10.86
N LEU A 399 -1.94 -8.79 -11.13
CA LEU A 399 -2.05 -7.40 -10.68
C LEU A 399 -3.21 -7.23 -9.70
N LEU A 400 -2.93 -6.85 -8.46
CA LEU A 400 -3.96 -6.29 -7.58
C LEU A 400 -4.12 -4.80 -7.91
N SER A 401 -5.15 -4.45 -8.67
CA SER A 401 -5.55 -3.06 -8.89
C SER A 401 -7.08 -2.97 -8.73
N PRO A 402 -7.58 -2.62 -7.54
CA PRO A 402 -8.98 -2.80 -7.20
C PRO A 402 -9.94 -1.95 -8.03
N GLY A 403 -9.57 -0.72 -8.37
CA GLY A 403 -10.47 0.27 -8.98
C GLY A 403 -11.55 0.80 -8.02
N PHE A 404 -11.64 0.25 -6.81
CA PHE A 404 -12.68 0.53 -5.83
C PHE A 404 -12.14 0.67 -4.40
N SER A 405 -12.96 1.24 -3.52
CA SER A 405 -12.66 1.39 -2.10
C SER A 405 -12.51 0.03 -1.41
N SER A 406 -11.63 -0.03 -0.40
CA SER A 406 -11.44 -1.21 0.46
C SER A 406 -12.50 -1.35 1.57
N LYS A 407 -13.34 -0.32 1.77
CA LYS A 407 -14.39 -0.29 2.79
C LYS A 407 -15.30 -1.52 2.66
N GLY A 408 -15.64 -2.11 3.81
CA GLY A 408 -16.55 -3.26 3.90
C GLY A 408 -15.86 -4.62 3.97
N MET A 409 -14.71 -4.79 3.31
CA MET A 409 -13.96 -6.06 3.31
C MET A 409 -12.63 -5.99 4.07
N PHE A 410 -12.02 -4.80 4.15
CA PHE A 410 -10.70 -4.60 4.75
C PHE A 410 -10.73 -3.46 5.76
N LEU A 411 -9.75 -3.41 6.66
CA LEU A 411 -9.60 -2.31 7.62
C LEU A 411 -9.33 -0.97 6.92
N ASN A 412 -8.51 -1.02 5.87
CA ASN A 412 -8.21 0.07 4.96
C ASN A 412 -7.51 -0.49 3.70
N GLU A 413 -7.20 0.37 2.74
CA GLU A 413 -6.51 -0.03 1.49
C GLU A 413 -5.13 -0.64 1.73
N TYR A 414 -4.44 -0.27 2.81
CA TYR A 414 -3.14 -0.82 3.11
C TYR A 414 -3.21 -2.22 3.72
N ASP A 415 -4.18 -2.49 4.61
CA ASP A 415 -4.47 -3.84 5.09
C ASP A 415 -4.72 -4.81 3.92
N ARG A 416 -5.48 -4.39 2.90
CA ARG A 416 -5.65 -5.17 1.66
C ARG A 416 -4.33 -5.43 0.93
N GLY A 417 -3.46 -4.42 0.84
CA GLY A 417 -2.14 -4.55 0.23
C GLY A 417 -1.22 -5.49 1.00
N ASP A 418 -1.14 -5.33 2.32
CA ASP A 418 -0.34 -6.15 3.22
C ASP A 418 -0.77 -7.64 3.12
N GLN A 419 -2.08 -7.89 3.08
CA GLN A 419 -2.62 -9.25 2.85
C GLN A 419 -2.23 -9.80 1.47
N TYR A 420 -2.27 -8.99 0.40
CA TYR A 420 -1.83 -9.42 -0.92
C TYR A 420 -0.34 -9.76 -0.96
N VAL A 421 0.51 -8.90 -0.38
CA VAL A 421 1.96 -9.11 -0.30
C VAL A 421 2.26 -10.40 0.48
N ALA A 422 1.57 -10.66 1.59
CA ALA A 422 1.70 -11.90 2.33
C ALA A 422 1.32 -13.14 1.50
N LEU A 423 0.23 -13.05 0.72
CA LEU A 423 -0.19 -14.13 -0.19
C LEU A 423 0.85 -14.38 -1.30
N VAL A 424 1.36 -13.32 -1.92
CA VAL A 424 2.44 -13.43 -2.93
C VAL A 424 3.70 -14.07 -2.36
N ARG A 425 4.11 -13.68 -1.15
CA ARG A 425 5.27 -14.27 -0.45
C ARG A 425 5.06 -15.75 -0.12
N SER A 426 3.80 -16.18 0.05
CA SER A 426 3.46 -17.58 0.30
C SER A 426 3.42 -18.47 -0.95
N VAL A 427 3.56 -17.90 -2.16
CA VAL A 427 3.59 -18.70 -3.39
C VAL A 427 4.86 -19.57 -3.39
N PRO A 428 4.73 -20.92 -3.50
CA PRO A 428 5.88 -21.82 -3.51
C PRO A 428 6.82 -21.53 -4.68
N ASP A 429 8.12 -21.57 -4.43
CA ASP A 429 9.13 -21.52 -5.48
C ASP A 429 9.35 -22.91 -6.05
N LEU A 430 8.83 -23.16 -7.26
CA LEU A 430 8.94 -24.48 -7.88
C LEU A 430 10.35 -24.78 -8.36
N THR A 431 11.28 -23.82 -8.34
CA THR A 431 12.70 -24.08 -8.62
C THR A 431 13.38 -24.92 -7.55
N GLU A 432 12.79 -24.99 -6.34
CA GLU A 432 13.25 -25.85 -5.25
C GLU A 432 12.83 -27.32 -5.41
N LEU A 433 11.88 -27.61 -6.30
CA LEU A 433 11.58 -28.97 -6.72
C LEU A 433 12.68 -29.47 -7.67
N LYS A 434 12.97 -30.77 -7.63
CA LYS A 434 13.90 -31.34 -8.60
C LYS A 434 13.35 -31.16 -10.03
N PRO A 435 14.20 -30.96 -11.06
CA PRO A 435 13.76 -30.59 -12.40
C PRO A 435 12.66 -31.49 -12.99
N LYS A 436 12.79 -32.81 -12.82
CA LYS A 436 11.76 -33.77 -13.27
C LYS A 436 10.44 -33.60 -12.53
N VAL A 437 10.47 -33.41 -11.22
CA VAL A 437 9.29 -33.25 -10.36
C VAL A 437 8.56 -31.94 -10.71
N ARG A 438 9.31 -30.86 -10.91
CA ARG A 438 8.76 -29.59 -11.42
C ARG A 438 8.06 -29.78 -12.78
N ALA A 439 8.69 -30.50 -13.72
CA ALA A 439 8.09 -30.77 -15.02
C ALA A 439 6.79 -31.60 -14.90
N LEU A 440 6.75 -32.59 -14.00
CA LEU A 440 5.55 -33.38 -13.72
C LEU A 440 4.44 -32.54 -13.08
N ALA A 441 4.78 -31.64 -12.15
CA ALA A 441 3.82 -30.73 -11.53
C ALA A 441 3.16 -29.78 -12.56
N GLU A 442 3.96 -29.22 -13.48
CA GLU A 442 3.43 -28.40 -14.58
C GLU A 442 2.61 -29.23 -15.58
N ALA A 443 3.03 -30.46 -15.89
CA ALA A 443 2.25 -31.37 -16.73
C ALA A 443 0.89 -31.72 -16.08
N LEU A 444 0.84 -31.94 -14.76
CA LEU A 444 -0.39 -32.20 -14.02
C LEU A 444 -1.33 -30.99 -14.05
N LYS A 445 -0.81 -29.77 -13.88
CA LYS A 445 -1.60 -28.53 -14.05
C LYS A 445 -2.23 -28.47 -15.44
N ALA A 446 -1.44 -28.71 -16.48
CA ALA A 446 -1.91 -28.71 -17.86
C ALA A 446 -2.97 -29.79 -18.13
N GLU A 447 -2.85 -30.96 -17.49
CA GLU A 447 -3.81 -32.05 -17.67
C GLU A 447 -5.13 -31.80 -16.92
N CYS A 448 -5.08 -31.27 -15.70
CA CYS A 448 -6.29 -30.85 -14.99
C CYS A 448 -7.05 -29.78 -15.80
N MET A 449 -6.32 -28.83 -16.39
CA MET A 449 -6.91 -27.77 -17.23
C MET A 449 -7.61 -28.35 -18.46
N ARG A 450 -7.04 -29.38 -19.11
CA ARG A 450 -7.68 -30.10 -20.22
C ARG A 450 -8.95 -30.84 -19.79
N GLU A 451 -8.98 -31.34 -18.56
CA GLU A 451 -10.16 -31.94 -17.93
C GLU A 451 -11.17 -30.90 -17.37
N GLY A 452 -10.97 -29.62 -17.66
CA GLY A 452 -11.93 -28.55 -17.37
C GLY A 452 -11.89 -28.02 -15.93
N PHE A 453 -10.80 -28.22 -15.18
CA PHE A 453 -10.62 -27.61 -13.86
C PHE A 453 -9.17 -27.17 -13.63
N ARG A 454 -8.97 -26.20 -12.75
CA ARG A 454 -7.62 -25.66 -12.47
C ARG A 454 -7.13 -26.12 -11.12
N ILE A 455 -5.82 -26.27 -11.00
CA ILE A 455 -5.13 -26.53 -9.74
C ILE A 455 -3.97 -25.55 -9.60
N ILE A 456 -3.58 -25.26 -8.36
CA ILE A 456 -2.30 -24.61 -8.03
C ILE A 456 -1.43 -25.59 -7.25
N ILE A 457 -0.12 -25.41 -7.33
CA ILE A 457 0.80 -26.04 -6.39
C ILE A 457 0.78 -25.20 -5.12
N SER A 458 0.24 -25.76 -4.05
CA SER A 458 0.04 -25.08 -2.77
C SER A 458 1.23 -25.24 -1.83
N ARG A 459 2.02 -26.31 -1.99
CA ARG A 459 3.31 -26.53 -1.31
C ARG A 459 4.25 -27.30 -2.22
N GLY A 460 5.55 -27.00 -2.13
CA GLY A 460 6.62 -27.70 -2.85
C GLY A 460 7.67 -28.20 -1.87
N PHE A 461 8.93 -27.81 -2.08
CA PHE A 461 10.01 -28.05 -1.12
C PHE A 461 9.69 -27.47 0.27
N ARG A 462 10.21 -28.11 1.31
CA ARG A 462 10.21 -27.62 2.70
C ARG A 462 11.57 -27.92 3.31
N SER A 463 12.26 -26.98 3.93
CA SER A 463 13.51 -27.33 4.61
C SER A 463 13.26 -28.28 5.78
N PRO A 464 14.25 -29.08 6.22
CA PRO A 464 14.14 -29.88 7.44
C PRO A 464 13.73 -29.05 8.66
N GLU A 465 14.21 -27.81 8.77
CA GLU A 465 13.88 -26.89 9.87
C GLU A 465 12.42 -26.43 9.81
N GLU A 466 11.93 -26.06 8.62
CA GLU A 466 10.52 -25.71 8.42
C GLU A 466 9.61 -26.89 8.75
N GLN A 467 9.99 -28.08 8.31
CA GLN A 467 9.26 -29.31 8.59
C GLN A 467 9.24 -29.63 10.10
N GLU A 468 10.35 -29.46 10.80
CA GLU A 468 10.41 -29.63 12.25
C GLU A 468 9.53 -28.59 12.97
N ALA A 469 9.55 -27.34 12.54
CA ALA A 469 8.67 -26.30 13.09
C ALA A 469 7.17 -26.64 12.89
N LEU A 470 6.79 -27.20 11.74
CA LEU A 470 5.43 -27.69 11.50
C LEU A 470 5.09 -28.93 12.33
N TYR A 471 6.06 -29.81 12.57
CA TYR A 471 5.90 -30.97 13.44
C TYR A 471 5.65 -30.55 14.90
N GLU A 472 6.28 -29.47 15.38
CA GLU A 472 6.07 -28.94 16.73
C GLU A 472 4.66 -28.34 16.97
N LEU A 473 3.96 -27.89 15.92
CA LEU A 473 2.61 -27.34 16.03
C LEU A 473 1.60 -28.38 16.53
N GLY A 474 0.78 -27.99 17.50
CA GLY A 474 -0.19 -28.86 18.16
C GLY A 474 0.44 -29.89 19.11
N ARG A 475 1.77 -29.88 19.27
CA ARG A 475 2.51 -30.76 20.19
C ARG A 475 3.19 -29.95 21.28
N THR A 476 4.07 -29.02 20.88
CA THR A 476 4.84 -28.15 21.78
C THR A 476 4.55 -26.67 21.55
N LYS A 477 3.92 -26.30 20.43
CA LYS A 477 3.47 -24.94 20.11
C LYS A 477 1.96 -24.90 19.86
N PRO A 478 1.23 -23.83 20.23
CA PRO A 478 -0.20 -23.69 19.93
C PRO A 478 -0.49 -23.79 18.44
N GLY A 479 -1.52 -24.56 18.07
CA GLY A 479 -1.94 -24.77 16.68
C GLY A 479 -2.54 -26.15 16.46
N SER A 480 -3.10 -26.39 15.29
CA SER A 480 -3.48 -27.74 14.87
C SER A 480 -2.24 -28.54 14.46
N ILE A 481 -2.26 -29.86 14.67
CA ILE A 481 -1.22 -30.75 14.11
C ILE A 481 -1.26 -30.63 12.58
N VAL A 482 -0.15 -30.18 11.99
CA VAL A 482 -0.04 -29.97 10.53
C VAL A 482 0.62 -31.15 9.83
N THR A 483 1.48 -31.88 10.54
CA THR A 483 2.23 -33.02 9.98
C THR A 483 2.61 -34.01 11.08
N HIS A 484 2.82 -35.26 10.68
CA HIS A 484 3.35 -36.33 11.54
C HIS A 484 4.83 -36.64 11.26
N ALA A 485 5.42 -36.02 10.23
CA ALA A 485 6.82 -36.22 9.86
C ALA A 485 7.72 -35.15 10.49
N LYS A 486 8.84 -35.57 11.09
CA LYS A 486 9.91 -34.70 11.56
C LYS A 486 10.73 -34.11 10.41
N GLY A 487 11.59 -33.14 10.71
CA GLY A 487 12.60 -32.63 9.79
C GLY A 487 13.43 -33.76 9.18
N GLY A 488 13.61 -33.74 7.86
CA GLY A 488 14.33 -34.77 7.10
C GLY A 488 13.56 -36.08 6.90
N SER A 489 12.35 -36.19 7.45
CA SER A 489 11.50 -37.39 7.37
C SER A 489 10.29 -37.23 6.43
N SER A 490 10.34 -36.24 5.53
CA SER A 490 9.32 -36.01 4.51
C SER A 490 9.95 -35.87 3.13
N TYR A 491 9.29 -36.38 2.09
CA TYR A 491 9.74 -36.20 0.70
C TYR A 491 9.74 -34.73 0.23
N HIS A 492 8.98 -33.85 0.89
CA HIS A 492 9.09 -32.41 0.68
C HIS A 492 10.49 -31.87 1.03
N ASN A 493 11.21 -32.52 1.97
CA ASN A 493 12.57 -32.12 2.35
C ASN A 493 13.62 -32.37 1.26
N TYR A 494 13.26 -33.07 0.20
CA TYR A 494 14.18 -33.44 -0.88
C TYR A 494 13.74 -32.90 -2.26
N GLY A 495 12.68 -32.09 -2.29
CA GLY A 495 12.15 -31.50 -3.52
C GLY A 495 11.50 -32.53 -4.46
N VAL A 496 11.05 -33.66 -3.91
CA VAL A 496 10.45 -34.78 -4.66
C VAL A 496 8.96 -34.99 -4.40
N ALA A 497 8.35 -34.09 -3.64
CA ALA A 497 6.92 -34.07 -3.40
C ALA A 497 6.34 -32.65 -3.42
N PHE A 498 5.05 -32.56 -3.71
CA PHE A 498 4.29 -31.32 -3.75
C PHE A 498 2.82 -31.56 -3.42
N ASP A 499 2.16 -30.52 -2.90
CA ASP A 499 0.72 -30.57 -2.60
C ASP A 499 -0.03 -29.65 -3.56
N ILE A 500 -1.15 -30.11 -4.09
CA ILE A 500 -2.00 -29.32 -4.98
C ILE A 500 -3.19 -28.71 -4.23
N ARG A 501 -3.82 -27.68 -4.83
CA ARG A 501 -5.14 -27.19 -4.41
C ARG A 501 -6.01 -26.89 -5.64
N PRO A 502 -7.18 -27.51 -5.77
CA PRO A 502 -8.15 -27.17 -6.82
C PRO A 502 -8.68 -25.75 -6.70
N ILE A 503 -8.85 -25.09 -7.84
CA ILE A 503 -9.43 -23.76 -8.00
C ILE A 503 -10.80 -23.92 -8.66
N VAL A 504 -11.85 -23.87 -7.84
CA VAL A 504 -13.23 -24.04 -8.29
C VAL A 504 -14.16 -23.06 -7.56
N PRO A 505 -15.29 -22.65 -8.17
CA PRO A 505 -16.14 -21.58 -7.66
C PRO A 505 -16.66 -21.77 -6.22
N ASP A 506 -16.90 -23.02 -5.81
CA ASP A 506 -17.50 -23.35 -4.51
C ASP A 506 -16.47 -23.72 -3.42
N GLY A 507 -15.21 -23.32 -3.60
CA GLY A 507 -14.13 -23.67 -2.67
C GLY A 507 -13.59 -25.09 -2.85
N VAL A 508 -12.78 -25.57 -1.90
CA VAL A 508 -12.07 -26.84 -2.06
C VAL A 508 -13.02 -28.01 -1.88
N LYS A 509 -13.30 -28.75 -2.96
CA LYS A 509 -14.10 -29.98 -2.94
C LYS A 509 -13.22 -31.21 -3.17
N GLU A 510 -13.46 -32.23 -2.36
CA GLU A 510 -12.71 -33.50 -2.39
C GLU A 510 -12.68 -34.16 -3.78
N GLU A 511 -13.79 -34.05 -4.50
CA GLU A 511 -13.98 -34.61 -5.83
C GLU A 511 -12.89 -34.20 -6.82
N TYR A 512 -12.35 -32.98 -6.73
CA TYR A 512 -11.33 -32.50 -7.66
C TYR A 512 -9.96 -33.10 -7.37
N TYR A 513 -9.64 -33.41 -6.11
CA TYR A 513 -8.45 -34.21 -5.82
C TYR A 513 -8.59 -35.62 -6.40
N ARG A 514 -9.78 -36.22 -6.28
CA ARG A 514 -10.05 -37.56 -6.85
C ARG A 514 -10.05 -37.56 -8.38
N ARG A 515 -10.31 -36.42 -9.02
CA ARG A 515 -10.12 -36.22 -10.47
C ARG A 515 -8.64 -36.02 -10.84
N ALA A 516 -7.89 -35.25 -10.05
CA ALA A 516 -6.48 -34.97 -10.31
C ALA A 516 -5.56 -36.18 -10.05
N GLY A 517 -5.86 -36.98 -9.03
CA GLY A 517 -5.08 -38.16 -8.64
C GLY A 517 -4.72 -39.08 -9.82
N PRO A 518 -5.72 -39.64 -10.53
CA PRO A 518 -5.48 -40.50 -11.69
C PRO A 518 -4.72 -39.82 -12.85
N LEU A 519 -4.83 -38.49 -12.99
CA LEU A 519 -4.06 -37.75 -13.99
C LEU A 519 -2.58 -37.70 -13.61
N GLY A 520 -2.28 -37.48 -12.32
CA GLY A 520 -0.90 -37.53 -11.80
C GLY A 520 -0.30 -38.93 -11.91
N GLU A 521 -1.07 -39.97 -11.58
CA GLU A 521 -0.65 -41.37 -11.72
C GLU A 521 -0.24 -41.69 -13.18
N LYS A 522 -1.02 -41.23 -14.17
CA LYS A 522 -0.70 -41.39 -15.60
C LYS A 522 0.60 -40.69 -16.02
N LEU A 523 0.98 -39.62 -15.32
CA LEU A 523 2.23 -38.89 -15.54
C LEU A 523 3.42 -39.55 -14.82
N GLY A 524 3.19 -40.60 -14.02
CA GLY A 524 4.23 -41.29 -13.24
C GLY A 524 4.41 -40.77 -11.82
N LEU A 525 3.48 -39.95 -11.31
CA LEU A 525 3.47 -39.53 -9.90
C LEU A 525 2.81 -40.62 -9.03
N SER A 526 3.31 -40.79 -7.81
CA SER A 526 2.57 -41.43 -6.73
C SER A 526 1.62 -40.40 -6.11
N TRP A 527 0.39 -40.82 -5.80
CA TRP A 527 -0.66 -39.95 -5.25
C TRP A 527 -1.09 -40.42 -3.87
N GLY A 528 -1.04 -39.51 -2.89
CA GLY A 528 -1.38 -39.79 -1.48
C GLY A 528 -2.82 -40.21 -1.25
N GLY A 529 -3.71 -40.02 -2.22
CA GLY A 529 -5.08 -40.53 -2.18
C GLY A 529 -5.21 -42.06 -2.25
N ARG A 530 -4.12 -42.78 -2.60
CA ARG A 530 -4.07 -44.25 -2.62
C ARG A 530 -3.55 -44.87 -1.34
N TRP A 531 -3.02 -44.08 -0.42
CA TRP A 531 -2.40 -44.60 0.79
C TRP A 531 -3.45 -45.23 1.72
N GLU A 532 -3.24 -46.51 2.07
CA GLU A 532 -4.19 -47.30 2.86
C GLU A 532 -4.14 -46.95 4.36
N SER A 533 -2.99 -46.50 4.86
CA SER A 533 -2.78 -46.18 6.28
C SER A 533 -3.31 -44.79 6.67
N PHE A 534 -3.27 -43.82 5.76
CA PHE A 534 -3.91 -42.52 5.88
C PHE A 534 -4.02 -41.88 4.49
N THR A 535 -5.16 -41.30 4.15
CA THR A 535 -5.36 -40.67 2.85
C THR A 535 -4.93 -39.20 2.86
N ASP A 536 -3.99 -38.85 1.98
CA ASP A 536 -3.52 -37.46 1.78
C ASP A 536 -3.84 -36.99 0.35
N LEU A 537 -5.08 -36.55 0.15
CA LEU A 537 -5.62 -36.25 -1.19
C LEU A 537 -4.88 -35.14 -1.96
N PRO A 538 -4.36 -34.08 -1.32
CA PRO A 538 -3.55 -33.06 -2.00
C PRO A 538 -2.18 -33.53 -2.49
N HIS A 539 -1.65 -34.64 -1.96
CA HIS A 539 -0.22 -34.96 -2.03
C HIS A 539 0.18 -35.75 -3.26
N PHE A 540 1.26 -35.32 -3.92
CA PHE A 540 1.91 -36.04 -5.02
C PHE A 540 3.42 -36.11 -4.81
N GLU A 541 4.02 -37.22 -5.23
CA GLU A 541 5.46 -37.45 -5.12
C GLU A 541 6.01 -38.21 -6.33
N PHE A 542 7.30 -38.00 -6.62
CA PHE A 542 8.06 -38.80 -7.59
C PHE A 542 9.42 -39.12 -7.00
N THR A 543 9.64 -40.38 -6.61
CA THR A 543 10.86 -40.80 -5.90
C THR A 543 11.85 -41.56 -6.78
N ALA A 544 11.53 -41.82 -8.06
CA ALA A 544 12.30 -42.72 -8.92
C ALA A 544 12.56 -44.13 -8.32
N GLY A 545 11.73 -44.56 -7.36
CA GLY A 545 11.88 -45.85 -6.67
C GLY A 545 12.75 -45.82 -5.40
N TYR A 546 13.37 -44.68 -5.08
CA TYR A 546 14.14 -44.52 -3.84
C TYR A 546 13.24 -44.42 -2.61
N SER A 547 13.71 -45.00 -1.50
CA SER A 547 13.08 -44.85 -0.20
C SER A 547 13.52 -43.57 0.50
N LEU A 548 12.79 -43.16 1.53
CA LEU A 548 13.17 -42.03 2.37
C LEU A 548 14.56 -42.22 3.02
N GLU A 549 14.94 -43.46 3.36
CA GLU A 549 16.27 -43.78 3.90
C GLU A 549 17.38 -43.53 2.86
N ASP A 550 17.10 -43.79 1.59
CA ASP A 550 18.06 -43.50 0.50
C ASP A 550 18.30 -42.00 0.38
N PHE A 551 17.25 -41.18 0.48
CA PHE A 551 17.38 -39.72 0.50
C PHE A 551 18.15 -39.22 1.73
N GLN A 552 17.86 -39.76 2.92
CA GLN A 552 18.54 -39.41 4.17
C GLN A 552 20.03 -39.77 4.14
N SER A 553 20.37 -40.90 3.52
CA SER A 553 21.74 -41.41 3.42
C SER A 553 22.52 -40.89 2.19
N GLY A 554 21.87 -40.13 1.30
CA GLY A 554 22.47 -39.63 0.06
C GLY A 554 22.68 -40.70 -1.02
N ARG A 555 22.04 -41.87 -0.91
CA ARG A 555 22.11 -42.99 -1.88
C ARG A 555 21.17 -42.78 -3.08
N VAL A 556 21.06 -41.55 -3.57
CA VAL A 556 20.15 -41.17 -4.66
C VAL A 556 20.96 -40.62 -5.83
N ASP A 557 20.73 -41.12 -7.04
CA ASP A 557 21.37 -40.59 -8.24
C ASP A 557 20.68 -39.30 -8.72
N PRO A 558 21.37 -38.15 -8.78
CA PRO A 558 20.77 -36.90 -9.24
C PRO A 558 20.28 -36.93 -10.69
N ARG A 559 20.79 -37.85 -11.52
CA ARG A 559 20.43 -38.01 -12.94
C ARG A 559 18.99 -38.48 -13.11
N ASP A 560 18.47 -39.24 -12.14
CA ASP A 560 17.09 -39.77 -12.18
C ASP A 560 16.02 -38.67 -12.04
N PHE A 561 16.43 -37.44 -11.73
CA PHE A 561 15.55 -36.30 -11.54
C PHE A 561 15.83 -35.13 -12.50
N GLN A 562 16.58 -35.38 -13.57
CA GLN A 562 16.72 -34.44 -14.69
C GLN A 562 15.59 -34.65 -15.73
N VAL A 563 15.31 -33.63 -16.55
CA VAL A 563 14.21 -33.65 -17.54
C VAL A 563 14.62 -34.37 -18.81
#